data_AF-A0A6G3SM85-F1
#
_entry.id   AF-A0A6G3SM85-F1
#
_cell.length_a   1.000
_cell.length_b   1.000
_cell.length_c   1.000
_cell.angle_alpha   90.00
_cell.angle_beta   90.00
_cell.angle_gamma   90.00
#
_symmetry.space_group_name_H-M   'P 1'
#
loop_
_entity.id
_entity.type
_entity.pdbx_description
1 polymer ?
#
loop_
_entity_poly.entity_id
_entity_poly.type
_entity_poly.pdbx_seq_one_letter_code
_entity_poly.pdbx_strand_id
1 'polypeptide(L)'
;MGKGGASIPDEEWERFLKEAEAGGAGAPEEPSARARMVAQRIREEPGGPPEGWRTYTPARQRKGKGWAALGLAAAVAVVVVAVGPWGIADWFDGDGTGATPLAAESERPTGPPAGEGTDRPPTLDEPFRGSPAARWSDGTAGIHLPEARATGWMSRAEVARALEKTRDFLAASALDPAVLRGERPDEAMALINPHQSDVRDFLKKAFRAPDRENDPLLLFSRFRSSDVRPAGDVVKTRGRVTFQEGERGAVQVSTDVTYVYPVVRAAGGDDEVARTIVRREVVMSWDDPAKIVIEPGTFSLVSYKVDTTNGGCDTYTGYLTPAFLAERAATRPDGGAEVDPYDRSTSMEERMRESEDEGCGTASRS
;
A
#
# COMPACT_ATOMS: atom_id res chain seq x y z
N MET A 1 55.18 -85.38 41.38
CA MET A 1 54.66 -84.11 41.93
C MET A 1 53.98 -83.35 40.81
N GLY A 2 52.67 -83.08 40.92
CA GLY A 2 51.89 -82.36 39.92
C GLY A 2 51.83 -80.86 40.15
N LYS A 3 51.49 -80.12 39.08
CA LYS A 3 50.65 -78.91 39.12
C LYS A 3 49.93 -78.84 37.77
N GLY A 4 48.64 -79.17 37.77
CA GLY A 4 47.74 -78.91 36.65
C GLY A 4 47.51 -77.41 36.54
N GLY A 5 47.81 -76.84 35.38
CA GLY A 5 47.37 -75.50 35.02
C GLY A 5 45.86 -75.54 34.82
N ALA A 6 45.12 -74.76 35.59
CA ALA A 6 43.68 -74.65 35.49
C ALA A 6 43.32 -74.01 34.14
N SER A 7 42.79 -74.80 33.21
CA SER A 7 42.07 -74.32 32.03
C SER A 7 40.67 -73.92 32.47
N ILE A 8 40.25 -72.71 32.09
CA ILE A 8 38.90 -72.20 32.35
C ILE A 8 37.89 -73.12 31.64
N PRO A 9 36.81 -73.59 32.29
CA PRO A 9 35.80 -74.44 31.68
C PRO A 9 35.10 -73.72 30.50
N ASP A 10 34.80 -74.44 29.42
CA ASP A 10 34.19 -73.87 28.20
C ASP A 10 32.83 -73.19 28.46
N GLU A 11 32.10 -73.63 29.49
CA GLU A 11 30.83 -73.01 29.93
C GLU A 11 31.02 -71.59 30.52
N GLU A 12 32.18 -71.29 31.10
CA GLU A 12 32.53 -69.92 31.53
C GLU A 12 32.89 -69.05 30.32
N TRP A 13 33.46 -69.65 29.27
CA TRP A 13 33.78 -68.98 28.02
C TRP A 13 32.51 -68.59 27.24
N GLU A 14 31.54 -69.49 27.13
CA GLU A 14 30.27 -69.19 26.47
C GLU A 14 29.47 -68.13 27.23
N ARG A 15 29.51 -68.13 28.56
CA ARG A 15 28.85 -67.10 29.39
C ARG A 15 29.48 -65.72 29.18
N PHE A 16 30.82 -65.66 29.14
CA PHE A 16 31.56 -64.44 28.87
C PHE A 16 31.25 -63.87 27.47
N LEU A 17 31.18 -64.71 26.44
CA LEU A 17 30.82 -64.27 25.08
C LEU A 17 29.39 -63.75 25.00
N LYS A 18 28.44 -64.40 25.68
CA LYS A 18 27.05 -63.93 25.76
C LYS A 18 26.89 -62.59 26.46
N GLU A 19 27.70 -62.34 27.51
CA GLU A 19 27.67 -61.09 28.27
C GLU A 19 28.37 -59.93 27.53
N ALA A 20 29.38 -60.24 26.71
CA ALA A 20 30.03 -59.27 25.82
C ALA A 20 29.13 -58.84 24.65
N GLU A 21 28.34 -59.76 24.07
CA GLU A 21 27.38 -59.45 22.99
C GLU A 21 26.13 -58.70 23.49
N ALA A 22 25.74 -58.90 24.75
CA ALA A 22 24.56 -58.24 25.34
C ALA A 22 24.78 -56.75 25.69
N GLY A 23 26.00 -56.22 25.54
CA GLY A 23 26.32 -54.82 25.82
C GLY A 23 26.19 -54.49 27.30
N GLY A 24 27.21 -54.83 28.09
CA GLY A 24 27.29 -54.46 29.51
C GLY A 24 27.23 -52.95 29.74
N ALA A 25 26.72 -52.56 30.92
CA ALA A 25 26.60 -51.18 31.37
C ALA A 25 27.91 -50.41 31.12
N GLY A 26 27.80 -49.27 30.42
CA GLY A 26 28.93 -48.50 29.91
C GLY A 26 30.03 -48.30 30.95
N ALA A 27 31.28 -48.42 30.48
CA ALA A 27 32.47 -48.18 31.29
C ALA A 27 32.36 -46.80 31.98
N PRO A 28 32.80 -46.66 33.26
CA PRO A 28 32.80 -45.39 33.94
C PRO A 28 33.63 -44.40 33.12
N GLU A 29 32.98 -43.36 32.61
CA GLU A 29 33.64 -42.35 31.80
C GLU A 29 34.56 -41.55 32.72
N GLU A 30 35.87 -41.78 32.63
CA GLU A 30 36.83 -41.02 33.42
C GLU A 30 36.78 -39.55 32.99
N PRO A 31 36.61 -38.61 33.93
CA PRO A 31 36.55 -37.20 33.60
C PRO A 31 37.84 -36.77 32.91
N SER A 32 37.70 -36.21 31.71
CA SER A 32 38.79 -35.67 30.90
C SER A 32 39.68 -34.71 31.71
N ALA A 33 40.93 -34.52 31.29
CA ALA A 33 41.86 -33.61 31.97
C ALA A 33 41.27 -32.20 32.18
N ARG A 34 40.42 -31.73 31.26
CA ARG A 34 39.67 -30.48 31.40
C ARG A 34 38.62 -30.52 32.51
N ALA A 35 37.87 -31.62 32.64
CA ALA A 35 36.90 -31.79 33.71
C ALA A 35 37.57 -31.81 35.10
N ARG A 36 38.76 -32.43 35.21
CA ARG A 36 39.55 -32.40 36.45
C ARG A 36 40.06 -30.99 36.79
N MET A 37 40.53 -30.23 35.80
CA MET A 37 40.96 -28.84 36.00
C MET A 37 39.80 -27.90 36.38
N VAL A 38 38.61 -28.09 35.82
CA VAL A 38 37.42 -27.29 36.15
C VAL A 38 36.90 -27.64 37.55
N ALA A 39 36.84 -28.93 37.90
CA ALA A 39 36.45 -29.36 39.24
C ALA A 39 37.44 -28.89 40.33
N GLN A 40 38.73 -28.86 40.01
CA GLN A 40 39.76 -28.30 40.89
C GLN A 40 39.61 -26.78 41.06
N ARG A 41 39.36 -26.03 39.97
CA ARG A 41 39.12 -24.58 40.04
C ARG A 41 37.90 -24.21 40.90
N ILE A 42 36.80 -24.94 40.75
CA ILE A 42 35.58 -24.73 41.57
C ILE A 42 35.82 -25.05 43.05
N ARG A 43 36.75 -25.96 43.36
CA ARG A 43 37.10 -26.33 44.74
C ARG A 43 38.12 -25.37 45.37
N GLU A 44 38.99 -24.77 44.57
CA GLU A 44 40.01 -23.80 45.02
C GLU A 44 39.46 -22.38 45.19
N GLU A 45 38.31 -22.04 44.57
CA GLU A 45 37.62 -20.74 44.71
C GLU A 45 36.18 -20.88 45.28
N PRO A 46 35.97 -20.94 46.62
CA PRO A 46 34.65 -20.77 47.20
C PRO A 46 34.34 -19.27 47.31
N GLY A 47 34.12 -18.61 46.17
CA GLY A 47 34.10 -17.15 46.09
C GLY A 47 32.94 -16.56 45.28
N GLY A 48 31.70 -16.70 45.78
CA GLY A 48 30.56 -15.82 45.47
C GLY A 48 30.05 -15.75 44.01
N PRO A 49 28.81 -15.26 43.78
CA PRO A 49 28.30 -15.05 42.43
C PRO A 49 29.04 -13.90 41.72
N PRO A 50 29.18 -13.94 40.37
CA PRO A 50 30.01 -13.00 39.62
C PRO A 50 29.46 -11.56 39.64
N GLU A 51 30.36 -10.58 39.75
CA GLU A 51 30.06 -9.16 39.59
C GLU A 51 29.58 -8.86 38.16
N GLY A 52 28.28 -8.59 38.05
CA GLY A 52 27.66 -8.07 36.84
C GLY A 52 28.10 -6.64 36.53
N TRP A 53 28.42 -6.41 35.27
CA TRP A 53 28.67 -5.09 34.68
C TRP A 53 27.46 -4.16 34.91
N ARG A 54 27.71 -3.02 35.55
CA ARG A 54 26.80 -1.86 35.80
C ARG A 54 25.64 -2.09 36.78
N THR A 55 25.88 -1.79 38.05
CA THR A 55 24.82 -1.42 39.01
C THR A 55 24.81 0.10 39.22
N TYR A 56 24.00 0.79 38.42
CA TYR A 56 23.55 2.14 38.76
C TYR A 56 22.59 2.01 39.95
N THR A 57 22.94 2.60 41.10
CA THR A 57 22.04 2.71 42.25
C THR A 57 21.27 4.03 42.12
N PRO A 58 19.95 4.03 41.85
CA PRO A 58 19.22 5.29 41.89
C PRO A 58 19.07 5.74 43.34
N ALA A 59 19.37 7.01 43.60
CA ALA A 59 19.06 7.66 44.86
C ALA A 59 17.54 7.63 45.12
N ARG A 60 17.14 7.27 46.33
CA ARG A 60 15.75 7.38 46.81
C ARG A 60 15.29 8.84 46.72
N GLN A 61 14.52 9.20 45.69
CA GLN A 61 13.78 10.45 45.68
C GLN A 61 12.50 10.31 46.50
N ARG A 62 12.41 11.12 47.56
CA ARG A 62 11.19 11.38 48.31
C ARG A 62 10.10 11.86 47.35
N LYS A 63 8.94 11.20 47.38
CA LYS A 63 7.69 11.63 46.76
C LYS A 63 7.39 13.10 47.08
N GLY A 64 7.57 13.98 46.10
CA GLY A 64 6.90 15.27 46.02
C GLY A 64 5.72 15.14 45.07
N LYS A 65 4.52 14.92 45.59
CA LYS A 65 3.29 14.65 44.81
C LYS A 65 2.73 15.90 44.08
N GLY A 66 3.57 16.91 43.81
CA GLY A 66 3.20 18.16 43.12
C GLY A 66 3.82 18.34 41.74
N TRP A 67 4.94 17.67 41.42
CA TRP A 67 5.64 17.87 40.13
C TRP A 67 5.09 17.05 38.98
N ALA A 68 4.42 15.93 39.26
CA ALA A 68 3.78 15.11 38.23
C ALA A 68 2.60 15.85 37.56
N ALA A 69 1.88 16.69 38.30
CA ALA A 69 0.79 17.51 37.77
C ALA A 69 1.31 18.63 36.85
N LEU A 70 2.43 19.26 37.20
CA LEU A 70 3.11 20.26 36.37
C LEU A 70 3.73 19.65 35.10
N GLY A 71 4.32 18.46 35.21
CA GLY A 71 4.83 17.72 34.05
C GLY A 71 3.74 17.28 33.08
N LEU A 72 2.58 16.85 33.60
CA LEU A 72 1.41 16.52 32.78
C LEU A 72 0.82 17.76 32.11
N ALA A 73 0.71 18.89 32.83
CA ALA A 73 0.24 20.14 32.26
C ALA A 73 1.18 20.68 31.17
N ALA A 74 2.50 20.56 31.35
CA ALA A 74 3.49 20.93 30.33
C ALA A 74 3.43 20.00 29.12
N ALA A 75 3.24 18.69 29.30
CA ALA A 75 3.06 17.75 28.20
C ALA A 75 1.76 18.01 27.42
N VAL A 76 0.66 18.33 28.11
CA VAL A 76 -0.60 18.73 27.48
C VAL A 76 -0.44 20.04 26.72
N ALA A 77 0.27 21.04 27.28
CA ALA A 77 0.55 22.30 26.58
C ALA A 77 1.43 22.09 25.33
N VAL A 78 2.42 21.20 25.39
CA VAL A 78 3.23 20.84 24.21
C VAL A 78 2.41 20.12 23.16
N VAL A 79 1.49 19.22 23.54
CA VAL A 79 0.55 18.58 22.60
C VAL A 79 -0.38 19.61 21.98
N VAL A 80 -0.92 20.56 22.75
CA VAL A 80 -1.79 21.64 22.26
C VAL A 80 -1.03 22.58 21.30
N VAL A 81 0.23 22.89 21.57
CA VAL A 81 1.07 23.72 20.69
C VAL A 81 1.53 22.96 19.44
N ALA A 82 1.82 21.66 19.55
CA ALA A 82 2.25 20.83 18.42
C ALA A 82 1.11 20.47 17.46
N VAL A 83 -0.12 20.35 17.97
CA VAL A 83 -1.32 20.12 17.15
C VAL A 83 -1.84 21.42 16.51
N GLY A 84 -1.38 22.58 17.00
CA GLY A 84 -1.81 23.89 16.52
C GLY A 84 -3.31 24.15 16.72
N PRO A 85 -3.78 25.39 16.49
CA PRO A 85 -5.21 25.72 16.58
C PRO A 85 -6.07 25.06 15.48
N TRP A 86 -5.50 24.20 14.62
CA TRP A 86 -6.19 23.56 13.50
C TRP A 86 -6.59 22.10 13.72
N GLY A 87 -6.11 21.43 14.78
CA GLY A 87 -6.37 19.98 14.97
C GLY A 87 -7.40 19.62 16.05
N ILE A 88 -8.01 20.60 16.72
CA ILE A 88 -8.93 20.35 17.86
C ILE A 88 -10.34 20.94 17.66
N ALA A 89 -10.54 21.76 16.62
CA ALA A 89 -11.85 22.31 16.28
C ALA A 89 -12.78 21.24 15.65
N ASP A 90 -12.22 20.25 14.96
CA ASP A 90 -12.98 19.17 14.30
C ASP A 90 -13.63 18.16 15.27
N TRP A 91 -13.32 18.22 16.57
CA TRP A 91 -13.91 17.30 17.56
C TRP A 91 -15.13 17.85 18.28
N PHE A 92 -15.43 19.15 18.15
CA PHE A 92 -16.54 19.78 18.87
C PHE A 92 -17.46 20.67 18.04
N ASP A 93 -17.29 20.77 16.72
CA ASP A 93 -18.36 21.29 15.85
C ASP A 93 -19.26 20.15 15.35
N GLY A 94 -20.20 19.79 16.22
CA GLY A 94 -21.44 19.17 15.81
C GLY A 94 -22.33 20.23 15.16
N ASP A 95 -22.27 20.32 13.83
CA ASP A 95 -23.38 20.59 12.92
C ASP A 95 -22.86 20.61 11.47
N GLY A 96 -22.68 19.41 10.93
CA GLY A 96 -22.41 19.19 9.51
C GLY A 96 -22.87 17.79 9.16
N THR A 97 -23.81 17.67 8.21
CA THR A 97 -24.39 16.42 7.70
C THR A 97 -23.39 15.58 6.89
N GLY A 98 -22.16 15.41 7.38
CA GLY A 98 -21.11 14.62 6.78
C GLY A 98 -21.39 13.13 6.98
N ALA A 99 -21.72 12.43 5.90
CA ALA A 99 -22.01 11.02 5.96
C ALA A 99 -20.74 10.21 6.29
N THR A 100 -20.83 9.22 7.19
CA THR A 100 -19.69 8.42 7.65
C THR A 100 -18.95 7.76 6.46
N PRO A 101 -17.60 7.86 6.40
CA PRO A 101 -16.83 7.22 5.35
C PRO A 101 -17.09 5.70 5.28
N LEU A 102 -17.14 5.17 4.06
CA LEU A 102 -17.27 3.73 3.83
C LEU A 102 -16.01 2.99 4.28
N ALA A 103 -16.20 1.75 4.73
CA ALA A 103 -15.10 0.85 5.02
C ALA A 103 -14.27 0.54 3.74
N ALA A 104 -13.04 0.11 4.00
CA ALA A 104 -12.10 -0.36 2.99
C ALA A 104 -12.73 -1.44 2.09
N GLU A 105 -12.44 -1.36 0.80
CA GLU A 105 -12.93 -2.33 -0.19
C GLU A 105 -12.00 -3.56 -0.23
N SER A 106 -12.21 -4.51 0.68
CA SER A 106 -11.43 -5.75 0.73
C SER A 106 -11.75 -6.72 -0.42
N GLU A 107 -13.01 -6.73 -0.87
CA GLU A 107 -13.51 -7.57 -1.95
C GLU A 107 -14.18 -6.72 -3.02
N ARG A 108 -14.36 -7.29 -4.22
CA ARG A 108 -15.05 -6.57 -5.29
C ARG A 108 -16.54 -6.44 -4.97
N PRO A 109 -17.15 -5.25 -5.14
CA PRO A 109 -18.59 -5.08 -5.00
C PRO A 109 -19.36 -6.00 -5.97
N THR A 110 -20.60 -6.32 -5.63
CA THR A 110 -21.49 -7.16 -6.47
C THR A 110 -22.45 -6.35 -7.34
N GLY A 111 -22.45 -5.02 -7.20
CA GLY A 111 -23.26 -4.13 -8.03
C GLY A 111 -22.96 -2.65 -7.75
N PRO A 112 -23.70 -1.75 -8.43
CA PRO A 112 -23.51 -0.31 -8.29
C PRO A 112 -23.88 0.17 -6.88
N PRO A 113 -23.23 1.22 -6.36
CA PRO A 113 -23.61 1.80 -5.08
C PRO A 113 -25.04 2.36 -5.15
N ALA A 114 -25.78 2.26 -4.05
CA ALA A 114 -27.13 2.79 -3.96
C ALA A 114 -27.19 4.26 -4.41
N GLY A 115 -28.28 4.65 -5.06
CA GLY A 115 -28.55 6.05 -5.39
C GLY A 115 -28.60 6.89 -4.13
N GLU A 116 -27.65 7.82 -3.97
CA GLU A 116 -27.82 8.89 -2.97
C GLU A 116 -28.85 9.86 -3.53
N GLY A 117 -30.08 9.76 -3.01
CA GLY A 117 -31.28 10.46 -3.47
C GLY A 117 -31.30 11.94 -3.11
N THR A 118 -30.33 12.71 -3.57
CA THR A 118 -30.43 14.17 -3.52
C THR A 118 -30.17 14.74 -4.90
N ASP A 119 -31.21 15.30 -5.53
CA ASP A 119 -31.13 16.11 -6.77
C ASP A 119 -30.39 17.44 -6.57
N ARG A 120 -29.59 17.55 -5.50
CA ARG A 120 -28.84 18.76 -5.17
C ARG A 120 -27.51 18.73 -5.93
N PRO A 121 -27.24 19.73 -6.78
CA PRO A 121 -25.97 19.81 -7.49
C PRO A 121 -24.81 19.98 -6.51
N PRO A 122 -23.57 19.64 -6.88
CA PRO A 122 -22.38 19.96 -6.10
C PRO A 122 -22.18 21.48 -5.98
N THR A 123 -21.51 21.93 -4.91
CA THR A 123 -21.06 23.33 -4.73
C THR A 123 -19.60 23.36 -4.36
N LEU A 124 -18.97 24.53 -4.41
CA LEU A 124 -17.59 24.71 -3.94
C LEU A 124 -17.35 24.19 -2.52
N ASP A 125 -18.30 24.42 -1.60
CA ASP A 125 -18.18 23.96 -0.20
C ASP A 125 -18.49 22.46 -0.03
N GLU A 126 -19.24 21.86 -0.96
CA GLU A 126 -19.57 20.43 -0.92
C GLU A 126 -19.43 19.82 -2.33
N PRO A 127 -18.19 19.67 -2.85
CA PRO A 127 -17.95 19.30 -4.25
C PRO A 127 -18.43 17.89 -4.62
N PHE A 128 -18.60 17.03 -3.61
CA PHE A 128 -18.99 15.63 -3.77
C PHE A 128 -20.47 15.38 -3.45
N ARG A 129 -21.23 16.41 -3.07
CA ARG A 129 -22.65 16.28 -2.73
C ARG A 129 -23.45 15.68 -3.88
N GLY A 130 -24.41 14.81 -3.56
CA GLY A 130 -25.22 14.11 -4.56
C GLY A 130 -24.45 13.06 -5.36
N SER A 131 -23.39 12.48 -4.78
CA SER A 131 -22.68 11.32 -5.36
C SER A 131 -22.24 10.33 -4.29
N PRO A 132 -22.11 9.04 -4.64
CA PRO A 132 -21.52 8.04 -3.74
C PRO A 132 -20.15 8.43 -3.17
N ALA A 133 -19.39 9.28 -3.88
CA ALA A 133 -18.08 9.75 -3.45
C ALA A 133 -18.11 10.65 -2.21
N ALA A 134 -19.25 11.23 -1.84
CA ALA A 134 -19.40 11.97 -0.58
C ALA A 134 -18.99 11.12 0.63
N ARG A 135 -19.18 9.80 0.55
CA ARG A 135 -18.85 8.80 1.58
C ARG A 135 -17.48 8.17 1.41
N TRP A 136 -16.71 8.56 0.40
CA TRP A 136 -15.40 7.98 0.16
C TRP A 136 -14.34 8.69 1.00
N SER A 137 -13.22 8.00 1.20
CA SER A 137 -12.05 8.55 1.90
C SER A 137 -11.30 9.54 1.01
N ASP A 138 -10.52 10.41 1.65
CA ASP A 138 -9.74 11.43 0.96
C ASP A 138 -8.35 10.91 0.57
N GLY A 139 -7.89 11.25 -0.63
CA GLY A 139 -6.51 11.04 -1.08
C GLY A 139 -6.04 9.60 -0.91
N THR A 140 -4.90 9.37 -0.25
CA THR A 140 -4.37 8.02 -0.05
C THR A 140 -5.15 7.19 0.96
N ALA A 141 -6.04 7.79 1.77
CA ALA A 141 -6.77 7.08 2.80
C ALA A 141 -7.83 6.11 2.23
N GLY A 142 -8.27 6.31 0.99
CA GLY A 142 -9.13 5.36 0.26
C GLY A 142 -8.37 4.27 -0.52
N ILE A 143 -7.04 4.26 -0.44
CA ILE A 143 -6.16 3.25 -1.04
C ILE A 143 -5.64 2.34 0.09
N HIS A 144 -6.41 1.30 0.40
CA HIS A 144 -6.10 0.40 1.50
C HIS A 144 -5.11 -0.68 1.05
N LEU A 145 -4.00 -0.80 1.78
CA LEU A 145 -2.99 -1.82 1.53
C LEU A 145 -3.34 -3.12 2.28
N PRO A 146 -3.20 -4.29 1.64
CA PRO A 146 -3.41 -5.57 2.30
C PRO A 146 -2.30 -5.88 3.30
N GLU A 147 -2.55 -6.80 4.22
CA GLU A 147 -1.52 -7.28 5.14
C GLU A 147 -0.39 -7.99 4.37
N ALA A 148 0.84 -7.52 4.55
CA ALA A 148 2.00 -8.10 3.90
C ALA A 148 2.29 -9.52 4.43
N ARG A 149 2.63 -10.43 3.51
CA ARG A 149 3.16 -11.78 3.78
C ARG A 149 4.36 -12.02 2.87
N ALA A 150 5.28 -12.90 3.27
CA ALA A 150 6.39 -13.29 2.39
C ALA A 150 5.82 -13.88 1.09
N THR A 151 6.39 -13.50 -0.06
CA THR A 151 5.88 -13.86 -1.38
C THR A 151 7.02 -13.74 -2.39
N GLY A 152 7.16 -14.74 -3.26
CA GLY A 152 8.25 -14.76 -4.23
C GLY A 152 9.63 -14.64 -3.57
N TRP A 153 10.47 -13.76 -4.12
CA TRP A 153 11.83 -13.50 -3.62
C TRP A 153 11.87 -12.65 -2.35
N MET A 154 10.75 -12.03 -1.95
CA MET A 154 10.69 -11.05 -0.88
C MET A 154 10.19 -11.63 0.45
N SER A 155 10.84 -11.23 1.53
CA SER A 155 10.36 -11.39 2.90
C SER A 155 9.09 -10.56 3.16
N ARG A 156 8.39 -10.85 4.26
CA ARG A 156 7.21 -10.08 4.70
C ARG A 156 7.48 -8.57 4.79
N ALA A 157 8.65 -8.18 5.30
CA ALA A 157 9.01 -6.77 5.47
C ALA A 157 9.33 -6.08 4.13
N GLU A 158 9.88 -6.83 3.18
CA GLU A 158 10.13 -6.33 1.82
C GLU A 158 8.82 -6.14 1.05
N VAL A 159 7.89 -7.10 1.16
CA VAL A 159 6.54 -6.96 0.59
C VAL A 159 5.81 -5.76 1.18
N ALA A 160 5.91 -5.50 2.48
CA ALA A 160 5.30 -4.32 3.09
C ALA A 160 5.83 -3.01 2.47
N ARG A 161 7.16 -2.89 2.28
CA ARG A 161 7.76 -1.72 1.62
C ARG A 161 7.38 -1.59 0.15
N ALA A 162 7.29 -2.70 -0.57
CA ALA A 162 6.82 -2.72 -1.95
C ALA A 162 5.37 -2.20 -2.05
N LEU A 163 4.48 -2.64 -1.16
CA LEU A 163 3.09 -2.16 -1.10
C LEU A 163 3.02 -0.65 -0.76
N GLU A 164 3.84 -0.17 0.17
CA GLU A 164 3.95 1.25 0.48
C GLU A 164 4.41 2.06 -0.74
N LYS A 165 5.45 1.62 -1.44
CA LYS A 165 5.94 2.28 -2.64
C LYS A 165 4.96 2.22 -3.81
N THR A 166 4.18 1.16 -3.92
CA THR A 166 3.06 1.10 -4.85
C THR A 166 2.04 2.20 -4.53
N ARG A 167 1.68 2.42 -3.25
CA ARG A 167 0.80 3.53 -2.87
C ARG A 167 1.44 4.89 -3.15
N ASP A 168 2.75 5.05 -2.93
CA ASP A 168 3.48 6.27 -3.28
C ASP A 168 3.35 6.58 -4.78
N PHE A 169 3.50 5.57 -5.65
CA PHE A 169 3.30 5.73 -7.09
C PHE A 169 1.88 6.15 -7.45
N LEU A 170 0.86 5.51 -6.86
CA LEU A 170 -0.54 5.88 -7.09
C LEU A 170 -0.83 7.32 -6.65
N ALA A 171 -0.24 7.76 -5.53
CA ALA A 171 -0.38 9.13 -5.06
C ALA A 171 0.32 10.13 -6.00
N ALA A 172 1.59 9.88 -6.32
CA ALA A 172 2.38 10.76 -7.18
C ALA A 172 1.84 10.83 -8.62
N SER A 173 1.10 9.81 -9.07
CA SER A 173 0.54 9.78 -10.43
C SER A 173 -0.85 10.40 -10.56
N ALA A 174 -1.66 10.35 -9.49
CA ALA A 174 -3.09 10.65 -9.58
C ALA A 174 -3.61 11.59 -8.49
N LEU A 175 -2.81 11.94 -7.48
CA LEU A 175 -3.20 12.81 -6.36
C LEU A 175 -2.28 14.03 -6.20
N ASP A 176 -1.07 13.98 -6.75
CA ASP A 176 -0.11 15.09 -6.64
C ASP A 176 -0.68 16.39 -7.27
N PRO A 177 -0.76 17.50 -6.51
CA PRO A 177 -1.34 18.74 -7.02
C PRO A 177 -0.63 19.33 -8.23
N ALA A 178 0.69 19.17 -8.36
CA ALA A 178 1.45 19.64 -9.53
C ALA A 178 1.09 18.81 -10.76
N VAL A 179 1.03 17.48 -10.63
CA VAL A 179 0.61 16.58 -11.71
C VAL A 179 -0.82 16.86 -12.14
N LEU A 180 -1.73 17.08 -11.19
CA LEU A 180 -3.12 17.46 -11.49
C LEU A 180 -3.22 18.77 -12.26
N ARG A 181 -2.33 19.75 -12.01
CA ARG A 181 -2.25 20.99 -12.80
C ARG A 181 -1.53 20.85 -14.14
N GLY A 182 -1.13 19.63 -14.51
CA GLY A 182 -0.50 19.32 -15.79
C GLY A 182 1.03 19.41 -15.78
N GLU A 183 1.68 19.51 -14.62
CA GLU A 183 3.14 19.45 -14.50
C GLU A 183 3.63 18.02 -14.67
N ARG A 184 4.89 17.82 -15.07
CA ARG A 184 5.43 16.48 -15.36
C ARG A 184 5.53 15.62 -14.07
N PRO A 185 5.08 14.35 -14.08
CA PRO A 185 5.04 13.49 -12.89
C PRO A 185 6.39 12.83 -12.61
N ASP A 186 7.43 13.62 -12.39
CA ASP A 186 8.81 13.12 -12.27
C ASP A 186 8.98 12.17 -11.07
N GLU A 187 8.31 12.42 -9.95
CA GLU A 187 8.34 11.54 -8.76
C GLU A 187 7.75 10.15 -9.06
N ALA A 188 6.58 10.09 -9.71
CA ALA A 188 5.96 8.82 -10.10
C ALA A 188 6.82 8.09 -11.14
N MET A 189 7.38 8.82 -12.11
CA MET A 189 8.24 8.26 -13.14
C MET A 189 9.56 7.71 -12.60
N ALA A 190 10.06 8.22 -11.47
CA ALA A 190 11.27 7.72 -10.82
C ALA A 190 11.08 6.35 -10.14
N LEU A 191 9.84 5.97 -9.83
CA LEU A 191 9.51 4.66 -9.25
C LEU A 191 9.40 3.55 -10.31
N ILE A 192 9.29 3.92 -11.59
CA ILE A 192 9.23 2.97 -12.70
C ILE A 192 10.65 2.53 -13.07
N ASN A 193 10.84 1.23 -13.29
CA ASN A 193 12.11 0.63 -13.67
C ASN A 193 12.72 1.38 -14.89
N PRO A 194 13.88 2.04 -14.73
CA PRO A 194 14.49 2.80 -15.82
C PRO A 194 14.97 1.91 -16.97
N HIS A 195 15.11 0.60 -16.74
CA HIS A 195 15.56 -0.38 -17.74
C HIS A 195 14.40 -1.02 -18.52
N GLN A 196 13.13 -0.69 -18.22
CA GLN A 196 11.97 -1.17 -18.96
C GLN A 196 11.75 -0.36 -20.24
N SER A 197 12.48 -0.69 -21.31
CA SER A 197 12.58 0.12 -22.54
C SER A 197 11.24 0.47 -23.20
N ASP A 198 10.30 -0.46 -23.25
CA ASP A 198 8.96 -0.27 -23.84
C ASP A 198 8.19 0.82 -23.09
N VAL A 199 8.19 0.80 -21.76
CA VAL A 199 7.55 1.82 -20.93
C VAL A 199 8.30 3.15 -21.00
N ARG A 200 9.64 3.14 -21.08
CA ARG A 200 10.42 4.38 -21.27
C ARG A 200 10.08 5.06 -22.60
N ASP A 201 9.93 4.29 -23.66
CA ASP A 201 9.53 4.79 -24.97
C ASP A 201 8.09 5.31 -24.99
N PHE A 202 7.16 4.58 -24.35
CA PHE A 202 5.80 5.06 -24.12
C PHE A 202 5.79 6.42 -23.40
N LEU A 203 6.45 6.54 -22.24
CA LEU A 203 6.47 7.78 -21.46
C LEU A 203 7.09 8.94 -22.25
N LYS A 204 8.13 8.68 -23.03
CA LYS A 204 8.75 9.71 -23.89
C LYS A 204 7.80 10.22 -24.96
N LYS A 205 7.06 9.32 -25.63
CA LYS A 205 6.07 9.69 -26.65
C LYS A 205 4.87 10.41 -26.02
N ALA A 206 4.35 9.86 -24.92
CA ALA A 206 3.20 10.36 -24.21
C ALA A 206 3.32 11.83 -23.78
N PHE A 207 4.51 12.27 -23.36
CA PHE A 207 4.72 13.68 -23.00
C PHE A 207 5.18 14.58 -24.16
N ARG A 208 5.49 14.02 -25.33
CA ARG A 208 5.97 14.79 -26.50
C ARG A 208 4.87 15.02 -27.52
N ALA A 209 4.12 13.98 -27.84
CA ALA A 209 3.05 13.98 -28.82
C ALA A 209 2.06 12.88 -28.42
N PRO A 210 1.14 13.16 -27.47
CA PRO A 210 0.11 12.22 -27.08
C PRO A 210 -0.72 11.77 -28.29
N ASP A 211 -1.07 10.49 -28.30
CA ASP A 211 -1.98 9.87 -29.26
C ASP A 211 -2.75 8.74 -28.56
N ARG A 212 -3.59 8.00 -29.30
CA ARG A 212 -4.44 6.96 -28.74
C ARG A 212 -3.65 5.89 -27.97
N GLU A 213 -2.51 5.49 -28.51
CA GLU A 213 -1.67 4.44 -27.93
C GLU A 213 -0.70 4.97 -26.87
N ASN A 214 -0.33 6.25 -26.96
CA ASN A 214 0.65 6.91 -26.12
C ASN A 214 0.01 8.09 -25.39
N ASP A 215 -1.08 7.87 -24.67
CA ASP A 215 -1.69 8.93 -23.85
C ASP A 215 -1.13 8.87 -22.41
N PRO A 216 -0.55 9.97 -21.87
CA PRO A 216 -0.08 9.98 -20.48
C PRO A 216 -1.21 9.75 -19.46
N LEU A 217 -2.48 9.96 -19.83
CA LEU A 217 -3.64 9.73 -18.96
C LEU A 217 -3.83 8.26 -18.56
N LEU A 218 -3.24 7.32 -19.32
CA LEU A 218 -3.19 5.90 -18.94
C LEU A 218 -2.60 5.70 -17.54
N LEU A 219 -1.60 6.51 -17.17
CA LEU A 219 -0.93 6.43 -15.88
C LEU A 219 -1.18 7.66 -14.99
N PHE A 220 -1.36 8.85 -15.57
CA PHE A 220 -1.30 10.11 -14.82
C PHE A 220 -2.57 10.94 -15.01
N SER A 221 -3.27 11.27 -13.93
CA SER A 221 -4.43 12.18 -14.01
C SER A 221 -3.95 13.62 -14.10
N ARG A 222 -4.30 14.31 -15.19
CA ARG A 222 -3.73 15.64 -15.52
C ARG A 222 -4.81 16.53 -16.11
N PHE A 223 -4.90 17.76 -15.65
CA PHE A 223 -5.76 18.78 -16.23
C PHE A 223 -4.94 19.90 -16.84
N ARG A 224 -5.49 20.57 -17.86
CA ARG A 224 -4.88 21.79 -18.38
C ARG A 224 -5.30 22.97 -17.50
N SER A 225 -4.33 23.58 -16.83
CA SER A 225 -4.58 24.69 -15.88
C SER A 225 -5.19 25.95 -16.50
N SER A 226 -5.08 26.11 -17.83
CA SER A 226 -5.77 27.18 -18.57
C SER A 226 -7.27 26.93 -18.73
N ASP A 227 -7.73 25.68 -18.59
CA ASP A 227 -9.09 25.28 -18.91
C ASP A 227 -9.88 25.05 -17.60
N VAL A 228 -9.27 24.32 -16.66
CA VAL A 228 -9.87 24.00 -15.36
C VAL A 228 -8.87 24.05 -14.22
N ARG A 229 -9.41 24.17 -13.00
CA ARG A 229 -8.66 24.06 -11.74
C ARG A 229 -9.40 23.13 -10.78
N PRO A 230 -8.68 22.39 -9.91
CA PRO A 230 -9.32 21.64 -8.82
C PRO A 230 -10.20 22.54 -7.94
N ALA A 231 -11.36 22.03 -7.53
CA ALA A 231 -12.26 22.68 -6.59
C ALA A 231 -11.89 22.25 -5.16
N GLY A 232 -10.90 22.94 -4.58
CA GLY A 232 -10.28 22.57 -3.30
C GLY A 232 -9.14 21.57 -3.47
N ASP A 233 -8.65 21.06 -2.34
CA ASP A 233 -7.46 20.19 -2.27
C ASP A 233 -7.80 18.70 -2.06
N VAL A 234 -9.09 18.37 -2.04
CA VAL A 234 -9.57 17.02 -1.76
C VAL A 234 -9.88 16.28 -3.06
N VAL A 235 -9.33 15.07 -3.18
CA VAL A 235 -9.72 14.07 -4.18
C VAL A 235 -10.31 12.89 -3.42
N LYS A 236 -11.54 12.48 -3.76
CA LYS A 236 -12.14 11.28 -3.17
C LYS A 236 -11.61 10.04 -3.85
N THR A 237 -11.23 9.04 -3.06
CA THR A 237 -10.69 7.79 -3.57
C THR A 237 -11.38 6.58 -2.98
N ARG A 238 -11.47 5.54 -3.81
CA ARG A 238 -11.89 4.21 -3.38
C ARG A 238 -11.19 3.18 -4.23
N GLY A 239 -10.45 2.29 -3.61
CA GLY A 239 -9.74 1.27 -4.34
C GLY A 239 -9.33 0.07 -3.52
N ARG A 240 -8.91 -0.96 -4.24
CA ARG A 240 -8.42 -2.24 -3.71
C ARG A 240 -7.02 -2.49 -4.24
N VAL A 241 -6.17 -2.99 -3.37
CA VAL A 241 -4.82 -3.45 -3.69
C VAL A 241 -4.71 -4.93 -3.30
N THR A 242 -4.23 -5.76 -4.22
CA THR A 242 -3.93 -7.17 -3.97
C THR A 242 -2.53 -7.50 -4.45
N PHE A 243 -1.96 -8.59 -3.97
CA PHE A 243 -0.66 -9.06 -4.45
C PHE A 243 -0.55 -10.59 -4.43
N GLN A 244 0.28 -11.09 -5.33
CA GLN A 244 0.60 -12.50 -5.48
C GLN A 244 2.03 -12.69 -5.96
N GLU A 245 2.50 -13.93 -5.96
CA GLU A 245 3.76 -14.25 -6.62
C GLU A 245 3.54 -14.20 -8.14
N GLY A 246 4.36 -13.41 -8.82
CA GLY A 246 4.36 -13.27 -10.27
C GLY A 246 5.45 -14.11 -10.93
N GLU A 247 5.68 -13.85 -12.21
CA GLU A 247 6.71 -14.54 -12.97
C GLU A 247 8.10 -14.36 -12.35
N ARG A 248 8.95 -15.39 -12.51
CA ARG A 248 10.33 -15.39 -12.03
C ARG A 248 10.45 -15.10 -10.52
N GLY A 249 9.38 -15.32 -9.76
CA GLY A 249 9.34 -15.11 -8.31
C GLY A 249 9.19 -13.64 -7.91
N ALA A 250 8.79 -12.75 -8.82
CA ALA A 250 8.47 -11.36 -8.50
C ALA A 250 7.28 -11.26 -7.53
N VAL A 251 7.12 -10.11 -6.87
CA VAL A 251 5.87 -9.78 -6.18
C VAL A 251 5.03 -8.92 -7.11
N GLN A 252 3.94 -9.49 -7.64
CA GLN A 252 3.02 -8.77 -8.52
C GLN A 252 1.92 -8.12 -7.71
N VAL A 253 1.82 -6.80 -7.79
CA VAL A 253 0.81 -5.99 -7.11
C VAL A 253 -0.22 -5.50 -8.13
N SER A 254 -1.48 -5.85 -7.92
CA SER A 254 -2.61 -5.39 -8.75
C SER A 254 -3.41 -4.35 -7.99
N THR A 255 -3.73 -3.25 -8.66
CA THR A 255 -4.46 -2.13 -8.09
C THR A 255 -5.66 -1.80 -8.96
N ASP A 256 -6.79 -1.50 -8.35
CA ASP A 256 -8.00 -1.01 -9.02
C ASP A 256 -8.56 0.12 -8.15
N VAL A 257 -8.34 1.36 -8.56
CA VAL A 257 -8.65 2.57 -7.78
C VAL A 257 -9.47 3.53 -8.62
N THR A 258 -10.58 4.01 -8.06
CA THR A 258 -11.35 5.12 -8.61
C THR A 258 -11.02 6.41 -7.88
N TYR A 259 -10.75 7.47 -8.64
CA TYR A 259 -10.49 8.83 -8.20
C TYR A 259 -11.63 9.74 -8.69
N VAL A 260 -12.09 10.64 -7.82
CA VAL A 260 -13.10 11.65 -8.18
C VAL A 260 -12.50 13.03 -7.96
N TYR A 261 -12.33 13.74 -9.07
CA TYR A 261 -11.73 15.07 -9.12
C TYR A 261 -12.85 16.11 -9.27
N PRO A 262 -13.12 16.93 -8.25
CA PRO A 262 -13.98 18.08 -8.41
C PRO A 262 -13.18 19.20 -9.08
N VAL A 263 -13.75 19.82 -10.10
CA VAL A 263 -13.10 20.85 -10.90
C VAL A 263 -14.07 21.99 -11.20
N VAL A 264 -13.51 23.18 -11.35
CA VAL A 264 -14.20 24.37 -11.85
C VAL A 264 -13.45 24.94 -13.03
N ARG A 265 -14.09 25.79 -13.83
CA ARG A 265 -13.43 26.48 -14.94
C ARG A 265 -12.31 27.39 -14.43
N ALA A 266 -11.23 27.45 -15.19
CA ALA A 266 -10.13 28.36 -14.91
C ALA A 266 -10.51 29.82 -15.25
N ALA A 267 -11.18 30.04 -16.38
CA ALA A 267 -11.81 31.31 -16.70
C ALA A 267 -13.03 31.49 -15.78
N GLY A 268 -12.91 32.37 -14.78
CA GLY A 268 -13.98 32.62 -13.81
C GLY A 268 -15.29 33.09 -14.46
N GLY A 269 -16.38 33.10 -13.66
CA GLY A 269 -17.69 33.56 -14.11
C GLY A 269 -18.85 32.63 -13.73
N ASP A 270 -18.55 31.41 -13.30
CA ASP A 270 -19.51 30.50 -12.67
C ASP A 270 -18.77 29.62 -11.64
N ASP A 271 -19.42 29.35 -10.51
CA ASP A 271 -18.93 28.49 -9.43
C ASP A 271 -19.40 27.03 -9.62
N GLU A 272 -19.82 26.68 -10.84
CA GLU A 272 -20.21 25.32 -11.22
C GLU A 272 -19.07 24.34 -10.96
N VAL A 273 -19.34 23.35 -10.11
CA VAL A 273 -18.46 22.21 -9.87
C VAL A 273 -18.86 21.07 -10.78
N ALA A 274 -17.94 20.67 -11.66
CA ALA A 274 -18.01 19.41 -12.39
C ALA A 274 -17.15 18.35 -11.68
N ARG A 275 -17.49 17.07 -11.88
CA ARG A 275 -16.69 15.95 -11.40
C ARG A 275 -16.15 15.17 -12.58
N THR A 276 -14.86 14.86 -12.56
CA THR A 276 -14.23 13.87 -13.43
C THR A 276 -13.92 12.63 -12.63
N ILE A 277 -14.40 11.47 -13.08
CA ILE A 277 -14.23 10.19 -12.40
C ILE A 277 -13.27 9.36 -13.23
N VAL A 278 -12.22 8.84 -12.59
CA VAL A 278 -11.17 8.05 -13.25
C VAL A 278 -11.00 6.75 -12.49
N ARG A 279 -11.37 5.63 -13.09
CA ARG A 279 -11.04 4.29 -12.60
C ARG A 279 -9.79 3.81 -13.30
N ARG A 280 -8.79 3.38 -12.53
CA ARG A 280 -7.50 2.93 -13.06
C ARG A 280 -7.14 1.57 -12.48
N GLU A 281 -6.80 0.65 -13.38
CA GLU A 281 -6.18 -0.63 -13.02
C GLU A 281 -4.70 -0.59 -13.38
N VAL A 282 -3.82 -0.79 -12.39
CA VAL A 282 -2.37 -0.86 -12.62
C VAL A 282 -1.81 -2.12 -12.00
N VAL A 283 -1.09 -2.91 -12.79
CA VAL A 283 -0.37 -4.11 -12.37
C VAL A 283 1.13 -3.82 -12.41
N MET A 284 1.78 -3.96 -11.26
CA MET A 284 3.20 -3.67 -11.05
C MET A 284 3.94 -4.95 -10.65
N SER A 285 5.09 -5.21 -11.27
CA SER A 285 6.00 -6.29 -10.89
C SER A 285 7.17 -5.75 -10.09
N TRP A 286 7.28 -6.17 -8.84
CA TRP A 286 8.45 -5.97 -8.01
C TRP A 286 9.44 -7.10 -8.28
N ASP A 287 10.25 -6.90 -9.33
CA ASP A 287 11.08 -7.94 -9.91
C ASP A 287 12.24 -8.38 -9.02
N ASP A 288 12.63 -9.65 -9.15
CA ASP A 288 13.81 -10.21 -8.50
C ASP A 288 15.09 -9.66 -9.18
N PRO A 289 15.91 -8.85 -8.49
CA PRO A 289 17.12 -8.27 -9.09
C PRO A 289 18.19 -9.30 -9.45
N ALA A 290 18.09 -10.55 -8.96
CA ALA A 290 18.97 -11.63 -9.39
C ALA A 290 18.57 -12.20 -10.78
N LYS A 291 17.37 -11.88 -11.27
CA LYS A 291 16.82 -12.41 -12.53
C LYS A 291 16.48 -11.34 -13.55
N ILE A 292 16.25 -10.11 -13.11
CA ILE A 292 15.83 -8.96 -13.94
C ILE A 292 16.74 -7.78 -13.67
N VAL A 293 17.11 -7.07 -14.73
CA VAL A 293 17.80 -5.78 -14.62
C VAL A 293 16.80 -4.74 -14.12
N ILE A 294 16.94 -4.36 -12.86
CA ILE A 294 16.06 -3.41 -12.17
C ILE A 294 16.86 -2.61 -11.15
N GLU A 295 16.52 -1.33 -10.97
CA GLU A 295 17.12 -0.50 -9.94
C GLU A 295 16.42 -0.70 -8.58
N PRO A 296 17.15 -0.63 -7.46
CA PRO A 296 16.56 -0.76 -6.13
C PRO A 296 15.40 0.22 -5.90
N GLY A 297 14.29 -0.29 -5.38
CA GLY A 297 13.11 0.54 -5.06
C GLY A 297 12.23 0.91 -6.26
N THR A 298 12.51 0.37 -7.45
CA THR A 298 11.66 0.53 -8.63
C THR A 298 10.86 -0.74 -8.92
N PHE A 299 9.82 -0.62 -9.75
CA PHE A 299 9.01 -1.73 -10.25
C PHE A 299 8.86 -1.66 -11.77
N SER A 300 8.57 -2.78 -12.42
CA SER A 300 8.19 -2.80 -13.84
C SER A 300 6.66 -2.75 -13.98
N LEU A 301 6.14 -2.00 -14.95
CA LEU A 301 4.71 -1.99 -15.26
C LEU A 301 4.36 -3.20 -16.13
N VAL A 302 3.36 -3.98 -15.71
CA VAL A 302 2.89 -5.17 -16.44
C VAL A 302 1.66 -4.85 -17.26
N SER A 303 0.71 -4.09 -16.69
CA SER A 303 -0.52 -3.67 -17.35
C SER A 303 -1.01 -2.37 -16.73
N TYR A 304 -1.63 -1.51 -17.55
CA TYR A 304 -2.26 -0.29 -17.11
C TYR A 304 -3.49 -0.01 -18.00
N LYS A 305 -4.64 0.22 -17.37
CA LYS A 305 -5.92 0.50 -18.03
C LYS A 305 -6.60 1.66 -17.32
N VAL A 306 -7.32 2.48 -18.06
CA VAL A 306 -8.07 3.62 -17.51
C VAL A 306 -9.46 3.70 -18.15
N ASP A 307 -10.46 3.96 -17.32
CA ASP A 307 -11.84 4.25 -17.71
C ASP A 307 -12.18 5.60 -17.09
N THR A 308 -12.70 6.51 -17.91
CA THR A 308 -12.94 7.89 -17.49
C THR A 308 -14.36 8.29 -17.77
N THR A 309 -14.96 9.02 -16.83
CA THR A 309 -16.23 9.68 -17.01
C THR A 309 -16.04 11.17 -16.81
N ASN A 310 -16.58 11.94 -17.77
CA ASN A 310 -16.36 13.39 -17.86
C ASN A 310 -14.85 13.76 -17.89
N GLY A 311 -14.05 12.94 -18.58
CA GLY A 311 -12.62 13.15 -18.81
C GLY A 311 -12.27 13.64 -20.21
N GLY A 312 -13.28 13.86 -21.06
CA GLY A 312 -13.11 13.99 -22.51
C GLY A 312 -13.36 12.66 -23.21
N CYS A 313 -13.77 12.72 -24.47
CA CYS A 313 -13.96 11.52 -25.27
C CYS A 313 -13.26 11.66 -26.63
N ASP A 314 -12.57 10.60 -27.06
CA ASP A 314 -11.81 10.52 -28.32
C ASP A 314 -10.84 11.69 -28.55
N THR A 315 -10.38 12.33 -27.46
CA THR A 315 -9.44 13.47 -27.52
C THR A 315 -8.15 13.13 -26.81
N TYR A 316 -7.10 12.80 -27.57
CA TYR A 316 -5.79 12.38 -27.04
C TYR A 316 -4.86 13.58 -26.90
N THR A 317 -5.16 14.47 -25.97
CA THR A 317 -4.35 15.69 -25.75
C THR A 317 -3.34 15.53 -24.61
N GLY A 318 -3.38 14.41 -23.88
CA GLY A 318 -2.62 14.19 -22.65
C GLY A 318 -3.18 14.93 -21.42
N TYR A 319 -4.40 15.46 -21.52
CA TYR A 319 -5.12 16.15 -20.46
C TYR A 319 -6.59 15.73 -20.43
N LEU A 320 -7.14 15.57 -19.23
CA LEU A 320 -8.57 15.41 -18.99
C LEU A 320 -9.29 16.70 -19.40
N THR A 321 -10.36 16.56 -20.17
CA THR A 321 -11.18 17.66 -20.71
C THR A 321 -12.62 17.54 -20.21
N PRO A 322 -12.86 17.86 -18.92
CA PRO A 322 -14.20 17.82 -18.34
C PRO A 322 -15.16 18.77 -19.06
N ALA A 323 -16.38 18.28 -19.27
CA ALA A 323 -17.51 19.07 -19.72
C ALA A 323 -18.35 19.53 -18.51
N PHE A 324 -18.86 20.75 -18.60
CA PHE A 324 -19.76 21.35 -17.62
C PHE A 324 -21.20 21.26 -18.13
N LEU A 325 -22.18 21.73 -17.36
CA LEU A 325 -23.61 21.53 -17.64
C LEU A 325 -24.02 22.02 -19.03
N ALA A 326 -23.55 23.20 -19.45
CA ALA A 326 -23.89 23.78 -20.74
C ALA A 326 -23.40 22.93 -21.92
N GLU A 327 -22.14 22.46 -21.88
CA GLU A 327 -21.57 21.59 -22.91
C GLU A 327 -22.25 20.21 -22.91
N ARG A 328 -22.51 19.64 -21.73
CA ARG A 328 -23.17 18.33 -21.63
C ARG A 328 -24.60 18.37 -22.18
N ALA A 329 -25.32 19.47 -21.97
CA ALA A 329 -26.66 19.66 -22.54
C ALA A 329 -26.65 19.76 -24.06
N ALA A 330 -25.59 20.32 -24.66
CA ALA A 330 -25.43 20.45 -26.10
C ALA A 330 -25.01 19.15 -26.80
N THR A 331 -24.41 18.21 -26.08
CA THR A 331 -23.71 17.04 -26.67
C THR A 331 -24.35 15.70 -26.29
N ARG A 332 -25.57 15.69 -25.75
CA ARG A 332 -26.22 14.47 -25.25
C ARG A 332 -26.35 13.44 -26.40
N PRO A 333 -25.62 12.31 -26.37
CA PRO A 333 -25.70 11.32 -27.44
C PRO A 333 -27.08 10.66 -27.42
N ASP A 334 -27.67 10.47 -28.60
CA ASP A 334 -28.92 9.73 -28.72
C ASP A 334 -28.66 8.22 -28.54
N GLY A 335 -29.03 7.66 -27.39
CA GLY A 335 -29.38 6.23 -27.29
C GLY A 335 -28.27 5.21 -26.96
N GLY A 336 -27.20 5.58 -26.24
CA GLY A 336 -26.24 4.61 -25.69
C GLY A 336 -26.68 3.99 -24.36
N ALA A 337 -26.12 2.83 -24.01
CA ALA A 337 -26.30 2.26 -22.67
C ALA A 337 -25.71 3.22 -21.62
N GLU A 338 -26.49 3.46 -20.57
CA GLU A 338 -26.10 4.38 -19.50
C GLU A 338 -25.24 3.61 -18.48
N VAL A 339 -24.00 4.07 -18.25
CA VAL A 339 -23.08 3.41 -17.32
C VAL A 339 -22.94 4.22 -16.04
N ASP A 340 -23.03 3.54 -14.90
CA ASP A 340 -22.72 4.16 -13.62
C ASP A 340 -21.20 4.16 -13.36
N PRO A 341 -20.54 5.33 -13.35
CA PRO A 341 -19.09 5.41 -13.17
C PRO A 341 -18.62 5.07 -11.75
N TYR A 342 -19.55 4.98 -10.80
CA TYR A 342 -19.28 4.55 -9.44
C TYR A 342 -19.42 3.03 -9.27
N ASP A 343 -19.90 2.32 -10.29
CA ASP A 343 -19.95 0.86 -10.29
C ASP A 343 -18.55 0.27 -10.49
N ARG A 344 -18.15 -0.55 -9.52
CA ARG A 344 -16.85 -1.22 -9.48
C ARG A 344 -16.99 -2.75 -9.44
N SER A 345 -18.19 -3.27 -9.73
CA SER A 345 -18.51 -4.69 -9.72
C SER A 345 -17.99 -5.43 -10.96
N THR A 346 -18.01 -4.77 -12.12
CA THR A 346 -17.43 -5.27 -13.36
C THR A 346 -15.90 -5.17 -13.33
N SER A 347 -15.21 -6.14 -13.93
CA SER A 347 -13.75 -6.09 -14.09
C SER A 347 -13.32 -4.96 -15.02
N MET A 348 -12.10 -4.45 -14.85
CA MET A 348 -11.58 -3.43 -15.78
C MET A 348 -11.49 -3.97 -17.21
N GLU A 349 -11.13 -5.25 -17.38
CA GLU A 349 -11.04 -5.87 -18.69
C GLU A 349 -12.39 -5.95 -19.41
N GLU A 350 -13.42 -6.42 -18.71
CA GLU A 350 -14.78 -6.47 -19.25
C GLU A 350 -15.32 -5.07 -19.53
N ARG A 351 -15.05 -4.11 -18.62
CA ARG A 351 -15.42 -2.71 -18.79
C ARG A 351 -14.79 -2.08 -20.05
N MET A 352 -13.49 -2.32 -20.28
CA MET A 352 -12.80 -1.81 -21.46
C MET A 352 -13.35 -2.45 -22.74
N ARG A 353 -13.60 -3.77 -22.73
CA ARG A 353 -14.18 -4.49 -23.88
C ARG A 353 -15.55 -3.94 -24.26
N GLU A 354 -16.40 -3.63 -23.28
CA GLU A 354 -17.72 -3.02 -23.52
C GLU A 354 -17.59 -1.60 -24.09
N SER A 355 -16.61 -0.82 -23.63
CA SER A 355 -16.39 0.56 -24.12
C SER A 355 -15.81 0.63 -25.54
N GLU A 356 -14.99 -0.35 -25.95
CA GLU A 356 -14.39 -0.39 -27.29
C GLU A 356 -15.44 -0.56 -28.40
N ASP A 357 -16.55 -1.23 -28.09
CA ASP A 357 -17.64 -1.49 -29.02
C ASP A 357 -18.60 -0.29 -29.19
N GLU A 358 -18.63 0.65 -28.23
CA GLU A 358 -19.65 1.70 -28.13
C GLU A 358 -19.12 3.15 -28.27
N GLY A 359 -17.79 3.36 -28.22
CA GLY A 359 -17.21 4.70 -28.30
C GLY A 359 -17.56 5.56 -27.07
N CYS A 360 -17.84 6.85 -27.27
CA CYS A 360 -18.26 7.77 -26.20
C CYS A 360 -19.60 7.36 -25.57
N GLY A 361 -19.54 6.66 -24.43
CA GLY A 361 -20.72 6.28 -23.66
C GLY A 361 -21.39 7.43 -22.90
N THR A 362 -22.61 7.19 -22.42
CA THR A 362 -23.33 8.11 -21.52
C THR A 362 -23.22 7.62 -20.09
N ALA A 363 -22.86 8.51 -19.16
CA ALA A 363 -22.81 8.18 -17.74
C ALA A 363 -24.15 8.50 -17.06
N SER A 364 -24.60 7.63 -16.15
CA SER A 364 -25.89 7.79 -15.45
C SER A 364 -25.89 8.88 -14.39
N ARG A 365 -24.69 9.23 -13.95
CA ARG A 365 -24.41 10.25 -12.95
C ARG A 365 -22.94 10.61 -13.04
N SER A 366 -22.60 11.81 -12.60
CA SER A 366 -21.23 12.30 -12.53
C SER A 366 -21.03 13.02 -11.23
#